data_AF-A0A7C6B7C6-F1
#
_entry.id   AF-A0A7C6B7C6-F1
#
_cell.length_a   1.000
_cell.length_b   1.000
_cell.length_c   1.000
_cell.angle_alpha   90.00
_cell.angle_beta   90.00
_cell.angle_gamma   90.00
#
_symmetry.space_group_name_H-M   'P 1'
#
loop_
_entity.id
_entity.type
_entity.pdbx_description
1 polymer ?
#
loop_
_entity_poly.entity_id
_entity_poly.type
_entity_poly.pdbx_seq_one_letter_code
_entity_poly.pdbx_strand_id
1 'polypeptide(L)'
;MTKKKDIDKVIKQPDLLMRTIAFLNIWIKKNLKQCIVIASIIIIAASAIFAYNVYLERKDEKIQLLFTEAMKYYREYSVNGKGESLNKAEELFKRISDEADGNIKALSKLYLGRIYYMKGKIDDSVKSYKDAQNIANSEAIKLLSKKALDVIEKR
;
A
#
# COMPACT_ATOMS: atom_id res chain seq x y z
N MET A 1 -11.90 33.30 -46.61
CA MET A 1 -11.03 32.21 -47.12
C MET A 1 -10.72 31.11 -46.08
N THR A 2 -11.13 31.25 -44.82
CA THR A 2 -10.75 30.35 -43.72
C THR A 2 -11.50 29.02 -43.71
N LYS A 3 -12.80 28.99 -44.00
CA LYS A 3 -13.63 27.77 -43.98
C LYS A 3 -13.21 26.67 -44.97
N LYS A 4 -12.72 27.02 -46.17
CA LYS A 4 -12.35 26.04 -47.21
C LYS A 4 -11.12 25.22 -46.80
N LYS A 5 -10.17 25.84 -46.08
CA LYS A 5 -8.92 25.23 -45.62
C LYS A 5 -9.13 24.22 -44.50
N ASP A 6 -10.16 24.41 -43.69
CA ASP A 6 -10.55 23.48 -42.61
C ASP A 6 -11.35 22.28 -43.15
N ILE A 7 -12.22 22.49 -44.14
CA ILE A 7 -12.96 21.42 -44.81
C ILE A 7 -12.00 20.47 -45.55
N ASP A 8 -11.00 21.00 -46.27
CA ASP A 8 -9.97 20.19 -46.95
C ASP A 8 -9.09 19.38 -45.98
N LYS A 9 -8.88 19.86 -44.74
CA LYS A 9 -8.15 19.12 -43.70
C LYS A 9 -8.97 17.96 -43.15
N VAL A 10 -10.26 18.18 -42.88
CA VAL A 10 -11.18 17.15 -42.37
C VAL A 10 -11.37 16.04 -43.39
N ILE A 11 -11.40 16.35 -44.69
CA ILE A 11 -11.51 15.35 -45.77
C ILE A 11 -10.20 14.57 -45.98
N LYS A 12 -9.03 15.16 -45.70
CA LYS A 12 -7.71 14.49 -45.84
C LYS A 12 -7.25 13.71 -44.60
N GLN A 13 -7.80 13.98 -43.42
CA GLN A 13 -7.56 13.18 -42.21
C GLN A 13 -7.88 11.69 -42.36
N PRO A 14 -9.04 11.28 -42.94
CA PRO A 14 -9.33 9.87 -43.16
C PRO A 14 -8.29 9.23 -44.09
N ASP A 15 -7.82 9.91 -45.14
CA ASP A 15 -6.76 9.40 -46.02
C ASP A 15 -5.40 9.26 -45.32
N LEU A 16 -5.06 10.20 -44.41
CA LEU A 16 -3.85 10.13 -43.60
C LEU A 16 -3.88 8.92 -42.66
N LEU A 17 -5.02 8.68 -41.99
CA LEU A 17 -5.22 7.50 -41.16
C LEU A 17 -5.24 6.21 -41.99
N MET A 18 -5.90 6.21 -43.16
CA MET A 18 -5.92 5.05 -44.06
C MET A 18 -4.50 4.70 -44.51
N ARG A 19 -3.68 5.70 -44.85
CA ARG A 19 -2.32 5.53 -45.32
C ARG A 19 -1.39 5.05 -44.20
N THR A 20 -1.53 5.56 -42.98
CA THR A 20 -0.74 5.08 -41.84
C THR A 20 -1.11 3.64 -41.46
N ILE A 21 -2.40 3.29 -41.48
CA ILE A 21 -2.88 1.93 -41.24
C ILE A 21 -2.39 0.97 -42.34
N ALA A 22 -2.45 1.39 -43.62
CA ALA A 22 -1.98 0.59 -44.75
C ALA A 22 -0.47 0.31 -44.66
N PHE A 23 0.33 1.33 -44.32
CA PHE A 23 1.76 1.18 -44.10
C PHE A 23 2.07 0.25 -42.90
N LEU A 24 1.35 0.43 -41.78
CA LEU A 24 1.46 -0.46 -40.62
C LEU A 24 1.16 -1.91 -40.99
N ASN A 25 0.10 -2.16 -41.76
CA ASN A 25 -0.32 -3.51 -42.12
C ASN A 25 0.74 -4.21 -43.00
N ILE A 26 1.32 -3.48 -43.97
CA ILE A 26 2.40 -4.01 -44.82
C ILE A 26 3.65 -4.31 -43.97
N TRP A 27 4.00 -3.42 -43.04
CA TRP A 27 5.16 -3.59 -42.18
C TRP A 27 4.99 -4.73 -41.16
N ILE A 28 3.81 -4.86 -40.55
CA ILE A 28 3.47 -5.95 -39.63
C ILE A 28 3.51 -7.29 -40.36
N LYS A 29 2.96 -7.40 -41.58
CA LYS A 29 3.04 -8.63 -42.36
C LYS A 29 4.48 -8.99 -42.73
N LYS A 30 5.31 -8.00 -43.05
CA LYS A 30 6.73 -8.20 -43.39
C LYS A 30 7.57 -8.62 -42.18
N ASN A 31 7.27 -8.09 -41.00
CA ASN A 31 8.02 -8.32 -39.76
C ASN A 31 7.24 -9.14 -38.71
N LEU A 32 6.29 -9.96 -39.17
CA LEU A 32 5.28 -10.62 -38.32
C LEU A 32 5.90 -11.44 -37.18
N LYS A 33 7.01 -12.14 -37.45
CA LYS A 33 7.73 -12.91 -36.42
C LYS A 33 8.27 -12.01 -35.29
N GLN A 34 8.83 -10.84 -35.61
CA GLN A 34 9.33 -9.89 -34.61
C GLN A 34 8.17 -9.23 -33.85
N CYS A 35 7.08 -8.88 -34.54
CA CYS A 35 5.88 -8.36 -33.90
C CYS A 35 5.27 -9.34 -32.90
N ILE A 36 5.23 -10.64 -33.23
CA ILE A 36 4.75 -11.68 -32.30
C ILE A 36 5.65 -11.73 -31.06
N VAL A 37 6.98 -11.75 -31.21
CA VAL A 37 7.91 -11.79 -30.08
C VAL A 37 7.73 -10.57 -29.17
N ILE A 38 7.63 -9.37 -29.74
CA ILE A 38 7.40 -8.13 -28.98
C ILE A 38 6.05 -8.19 -28.25
N ALA A 39 4.99 -8.63 -28.93
CA ALA A 39 3.67 -8.78 -28.31
C ALA A 39 3.70 -9.80 -27.16
N SER A 40 4.40 -10.93 -27.30
CA SER A 40 4.58 -11.91 -26.23
C SER A 40 5.30 -11.31 -25.02
N ILE A 41 6.35 -10.50 -25.22
CA ILE A 41 7.06 -9.81 -24.13
C ILE A 41 6.12 -8.84 -23.41
N ILE A 42 5.31 -8.07 -24.14
CA ILE A 42 4.35 -7.13 -23.56
C ILE A 42 3.31 -7.88 -22.72
N ILE A 43 2.78 -9.00 -23.21
CA ILE A 43 1.82 -9.84 -22.48
C ILE A 43 2.43 -10.37 -21.18
N ILE A 44 3.66 -10.87 -21.23
CA ILE A 44 4.36 -11.35 -20.03
C ILE A 44 4.55 -10.21 -19.01
N ALA A 45 4.99 -9.03 -19.47
CA ALA A 45 5.16 -7.87 -18.61
C ALA A 45 3.84 -7.43 -17.97
N ALA A 46 2.76 -7.34 -18.74
CA ALA A 46 1.43 -7.01 -18.23
C ALA A 46 0.92 -8.06 -17.22
N SER A 47 1.17 -9.34 -17.49
CA SER A 47 0.80 -10.44 -16.59
C SER A 47 1.55 -10.35 -15.26
N ALA A 48 2.85 -10.03 -15.29
CA ALA A 48 3.66 -9.84 -14.09
C ALA A 48 3.17 -8.65 -13.24
N ILE A 49 2.83 -7.53 -13.89
CA ILE A 49 2.26 -6.35 -13.21
C ILE A 49 0.92 -6.71 -12.55
N PHE A 50 0.03 -7.39 -13.28
CA PHE A 50 -1.26 -7.83 -12.74
C PHE A 50 -1.10 -8.77 -11.53
N ALA A 51 -0.23 -9.77 -11.65
CA ALA A 51 0.04 -10.70 -10.55
C ALA A 51 0.60 -9.99 -9.32
N TYR A 52 1.49 -9.01 -9.51
CA TYR A 52 2.03 -8.20 -8.42
C TYR A 52 0.95 -7.35 -7.72
N ASN A 53 0.07 -6.70 -8.49
CA ASN A 53 -1.03 -5.91 -7.92
C ASN A 53 -2.00 -6.77 -7.11
N VAL A 54 -2.40 -7.94 -7.64
CA VAL A 54 -3.27 -8.88 -6.91
C VAL A 54 -2.59 -9.39 -5.63
N TYR A 55 -1.28 -9.62 -5.66
CA TYR A 55 -0.53 -10.01 -4.47
C TYR A 55 -0.55 -8.92 -3.40
N LEU A 56 -0.36 -7.65 -3.78
CA LEU A 56 -0.41 -6.51 -2.87
C LEU A 56 -1.80 -6.33 -2.24
N GLU A 57 -2.87 -6.41 -3.04
CA GLU A 57 -4.24 -6.29 -2.54
C GLU A 57 -4.55 -7.37 -1.49
N ARG A 58 -4.19 -8.63 -1.78
CA ARG A 58 -4.37 -9.73 -0.81
C ARG A 58 -3.55 -9.54 0.46
N LYS A 59 -2.35 -8.98 0.34
CA LYS A 59 -1.51 -8.65 1.50
C LYS A 59 -2.21 -7.60 2.37
N ASP A 60 -2.73 -6.53 1.77
CA ASP A 60 -3.38 -5.44 2.50
C ASP A 60 -4.68 -5.89 3.19
N GLU A 61 -5.53 -6.68 2.52
CA GLU A 61 -6.74 -7.26 3.14
C GLU A 61 -6.40 -8.12 4.36
N LYS A 62 -5.39 -9.00 4.23
CA LYS A 62 -4.93 -9.84 5.34
C LYS A 62 -4.44 -9.01 6.52
N ILE A 63 -3.69 -7.94 6.26
CA ILE A 63 -3.20 -7.03 7.29
C ILE A 63 -4.35 -6.31 8.00
N GLN A 64 -5.36 -5.84 7.26
CA GLN A 64 -6.52 -5.18 7.84
C GLN A 64 -7.35 -6.13 8.71
N LEU A 65 -7.50 -7.39 8.30
CA LEU A 65 -8.16 -8.43 9.10
C LEU A 65 -7.40 -8.69 10.40
N LEU A 66 -6.08 -8.88 10.32
CA LEU A 66 -5.22 -9.05 11.51
C LEU A 66 -5.32 -7.82 12.44
N PHE A 67 -5.33 -6.61 11.87
CA PHE A 67 -5.45 -5.39 12.66
C PHE A 67 -6.80 -5.30 13.39
N THR A 68 -7.88 -5.68 12.71
CA THR A 68 -9.22 -5.71 13.30
C THR A 68 -9.29 -6.72 14.45
N GLU A 69 -8.66 -7.90 14.28
CA GLU A 69 -8.57 -8.92 15.31
C GLU A 69 -7.72 -8.47 16.51
N ALA A 70 -6.57 -7.84 16.25
CA ALA A 70 -5.71 -7.26 17.28
C ALA A 70 -6.48 -6.22 18.12
N MET A 71 -7.23 -5.34 17.46
CA MET A 71 -8.09 -4.34 18.10
C MET A 71 -9.22 -4.96 18.92
N LYS A 72 -9.80 -6.08 18.47
CA LYS A 72 -10.81 -6.83 19.22
C LYS A 72 -10.26 -7.31 20.56
N TYR A 73 -9.10 -7.97 20.55
CA TYR A 73 -8.44 -8.45 21.78
C TYR A 73 -7.98 -7.29 22.67
N TYR A 74 -7.45 -6.22 22.08
CA TYR A 74 -7.07 -5.03 22.83
C TYR A 74 -8.27 -4.38 23.54
N ARG A 75 -9.42 -4.28 22.85
CA ARG A 75 -10.66 -3.76 23.45
C ARG A 75 -11.21 -4.70 24.52
N GLU A 76 -11.15 -6.01 24.30
CA GLU A 76 -11.57 -7.00 25.30
C GLU A 76 -10.77 -6.84 26.59
N TYR A 77 -9.46 -6.63 26.51
CA TYR A 77 -8.65 -6.29 27.68
C TYR A 77 -9.12 -5.01 28.36
N SER A 78 -9.42 -3.95 27.59
CA SER A 78 -9.89 -2.68 28.16
C SER A 78 -11.22 -2.79 28.92
N VAL A 79 -12.07 -3.77 28.59
CA VAL A 79 -13.36 -3.98 29.24
C VAL A 79 -13.25 -4.99 30.39
N ASN A 80 -12.54 -6.10 30.17
CA ASN A 80 -12.55 -7.25 31.08
C ASN A 80 -11.27 -7.36 31.93
N GLY A 81 -10.23 -6.59 31.64
CA GLY A 81 -8.94 -6.63 32.34
C GLY A 81 -8.13 -7.93 32.16
N LYS A 82 -8.58 -8.85 31.30
CA LYS A 82 -7.95 -10.17 31.13
C LYS A 82 -6.58 -10.07 30.44
N GLY A 83 -5.51 -10.35 31.18
CA GLY A 83 -4.14 -10.30 30.68
C GLY A 83 -3.89 -11.20 29.46
N GLU A 84 -4.63 -12.29 29.30
CA GLU A 84 -4.55 -13.16 28.11
C GLU A 84 -4.94 -12.41 26.83
N SER A 85 -6.03 -11.63 26.84
CA SER A 85 -6.45 -10.82 25.70
C SER A 85 -5.39 -9.75 25.37
N LEU A 86 -4.73 -9.20 26.38
CA LEU A 86 -3.62 -8.27 26.16
C LEU A 86 -2.42 -8.93 25.48
N ASN A 87 -2.08 -10.16 25.87
CA ASN A 87 -1.00 -10.93 25.26
C ASN A 87 -1.31 -11.28 23.79
N LYS A 88 -2.54 -11.69 23.48
CA LYS A 88 -2.98 -11.94 22.09
C LYS A 88 -2.92 -10.68 21.24
N ALA A 89 -3.35 -9.55 21.79
CA ALA A 89 -3.22 -8.26 21.10
C ALA A 89 -1.74 -7.91 20.82
N GLU A 90 -0.85 -8.12 21.80
CA GLU A 90 0.60 -7.90 21.62
C GLU A 90 1.17 -8.73 20.47
N GLU A 91 0.86 -10.03 20.41
CA GLU A 91 1.34 -10.93 19.36
C GLU A 91 0.85 -10.50 17.98
N LEU A 92 -0.43 -10.17 17.85
CA LEU A 92 -1.00 -9.73 16.57
C LEU A 92 -0.41 -8.39 16.12
N PHE A 93 -0.28 -7.40 17.01
CA PHE A 93 0.36 -6.13 16.64
C PHE A 93 1.84 -6.28 16.30
N LYS A 94 2.57 -7.21 16.93
CA LYS A 94 3.94 -7.56 16.52
C LYS A 94 3.97 -8.05 15.09
N ARG A 95 3.16 -9.07 14.79
CA ARG A 95 3.04 -9.65 13.45
C ARG A 95 2.68 -8.61 12.40
N ILE A 96 1.71 -7.74 12.69
CA ILE A 96 1.34 -6.65 11.78
C ILE A 96 2.51 -5.69 11.60
N SER A 97 3.25 -5.35 12.65
CA SER A 97 4.40 -4.45 12.55
C SER A 97 5.56 -5.01 11.73
N ASP A 98 5.63 -6.33 11.59
CA ASP A 98 6.64 -7.03 10.79
C ASP A 98 6.19 -7.18 9.33
N GLU A 99 4.91 -7.48 9.08
CA GLU A 99 4.37 -7.72 7.73
C GLU A 99 3.88 -6.45 7.01
N ALA A 100 3.37 -5.45 7.75
CA ALA A 100 2.79 -4.22 7.19
C ALA A 100 3.83 -3.13 6.95
N ASP A 101 3.45 -2.15 6.14
CA ASP A 101 4.26 -0.98 5.81
C ASP A 101 3.51 0.33 6.15
N GLY A 102 4.24 1.45 6.13
CA GLY A 102 3.68 2.80 6.29
C GLY A 102 2.86 3.00 7.57
N ASN A 103 1.68 3.63 7.42
CA ASN A 103 0.87 4.04 8.56
C ASN A 103 0.30 2.87 9.38
N ILE A 104 0.03 1.71 8.76
CA ILE A 104 -0.46 0.55 9.51
C ILE A 104 0.64 -0.02 10.40
N LYS A 105 1.88 -0.10 9.90
CA LYS A 105 3.05 -0.47 10.70
C LYS A 105 3.24 0.51 11.87
N ALA A 106 3.21 1.81 11.59
CA ALA A 106 3.35 2.84 12.59
C ALA A 106 2.24 2.77 13.66
N LEU A 107 0.99 2.53 13.25
CA LEU A 107 -0.14 2.40 14.15
C LEU A 107 -0.02 1.15 15.04
N SER A 108 0.40 0.01 14.48
CA SER A 108 0.67 -1.20 15.26
C SER A 108 1.79 -0.98 16.28
N LYS A 109 2.87 -0.27 15.92
CA LYS A 109 3.93 0.11 16.86
C LYS A 109 3.42 1.05 17.96
N LEU A 110 2.52 1.99 17.65
CA LEU A 110 1.87 2.85 18.65
C LEU A 110 1.07 2.02 19.67
N TYR A 111 0.28 1.05 19.20
CA TYR A 111 -0.47 0.15 20.09
C TYR A 111 0.47 -0.75 20.91
N LEU A 112 1.53 -1.29 20.31
CA LEU A 112 2.55 -2.05 21.05
C LEU A 112 3.19 -1.20 22.16
N GLY A 113 3.54 0.05 21.87
CA GLY A 113 4.06 0.97 22.87
C GLY A 113 3.13 1.09 24.07
N ARG A 114 1.82 1.19 23.82
CA ARG A 114 0.81 1.26 24.88
C ARG A 114 0.67 -0.05 25.64
N ILE A 115 0.69 -1.19 24.95
CA ILE A 115 0.65 -2.51 25.58
C ILE A 115 1.86 -2.72 26.49
N TYR A 116 3.07 -2.41 26.01
CA TYR A 116 4.29 -2.50 26.81
C TYR A 116 4.26 -1.59 28.03
N TYR A 117 3.75 -0.36 27.88
CA TYR A 117 3.55 0.55 28.99
C TYR A 117 2.63 -0.05 30.06
N MET A 118 1.49 -0.61 29.65
CA MET A 118 0.54 -1.26 30.58
C MET A 118 1.14 -2.50 31.27
N LYS A 119 2.07 -3.19 30.61
CA LYS A 119 2.80 -4.34 31.16
C LYS A 119 4.04 -3.95 31.99
N GLY A 120 4.32 -2.65 32.16
CA GLY A 120 5.48 -2.15 32.90
C GLY A 120 6.82 -2.28 32.14
N LYS A 121 6.79 -2.66 30.86
CA LYS A 121 7.98 -2.77 30.01
C LYS A 121 8.32 -1.41 29.39
N ILE A 122 8.90 -0.52 30.19
CA ILE A 122 9.09 0.89 29.81
C ILE A 122 10.05 1.03 28.62
N ASP A 123 11.17 0.31 28.59
CA ASP A 123 12.14 0.42 27.49
C ASP A 123 11.54 -0.01 26.14
N ASP A 124 10.82 -1.14 26.12
CA ASP A 124 10.11 -1.63 24.93
C ASP A 124 9.01 -0.65 24.48
N SER A 125 8.35 -0.01 25.45
CA SER A 125 7.33 1.01 25.20
C SER A 125 7.92 2.23 24.50
N VAL A 126 9.01 2.79 25.05
CA VAL A 126 9.72 3.94 24.49
C VAL A 126 10.22 3.63 23.08
N LYS A 127 10.84 2.46 22.88
CA LYS A 127 11.31 2.03 21.56
C LYS A 127 10.15 1.97 20.56
N SER A 128 9.03 1.37 20.94
CA SER A 128 7.87 1.23 20.06
C SER A 128 7.24 2.58 19.70
N TYR A 129 7.17 3.53 20.64
CA TYR A 129 6.67 4.87 20.35
C TYR A 129 7.62 5.67 19.43
N LYS A 130 8.93 5.55 19.62
CA LYS A 130 9.92 6.16 18.70
C LYS A 130 9.80 5.56 17.30
N ASP A 131 9.71 4.24 17.18
CA ASP A 131 9.51 3.56 15.90
C ASP A 131 8.22 4.04 15.21
N ALA A 132 7.12 4.12 15.96
CA ALA A 132 5.85 4.62 15.44
C ALA A 132 5.95 6.06 14.92
N GLN A 133 6.63 6.95 15.65
CA GLN A 133 6.83 8.34 15.25
C GLN A 133 7.67 8.46 13.97
N ASN A 134 8.72 7.64 13.85
CA ASN A 134 9.65 7.66 12.72
C ASN A 134 9.03 7.10 11.43
N ILE A 135 8.22 6.05 11.55
CA ILE A 135 7.60 5.37 10.39
C ILE A 135 6.36 6.12 9.90
N ALA A 136 5.65 6.82 10.79
CA ALA A 136 4.38 7.44 10.46
C ALA A 136 4.52 8.54 9.38
N ASN A 137 3.63 8.49 8.39
CA ASN A 137 3.35 9.63 7.53
C ASN A 137 2.21 10.50 8.09
N SER A 138 1.36 9.91 8.95
CA SER A 138 0.27 10.61 9.63
C SER A 138 0.78 11.48 10.79
N GLU A 139 0.39 12.76 10.77
CA GLU A 139 0.66 13.69 11.87
C GLU A 139 0.01 13.26 13.19
N ALA A 140 -1.17 12.66 13.13
CA ALA A 140 -1.87 12.16 14.32
C ALA A 140 -1.06 11.09 15.06
N ILE A 141 -0.47 10.13 14.34
CA ILE A 141 0.36 9.07 14.94
C ILE A 141 1.63 9.69 15.55
N LYS A 142 2.27 10.65 14.87
CA LYS A 142 3.44 11.36 15.40
C LYS A 142 3.11 12.10 16.68
N LEU A 143 1.99 12.83 16.71
CA LEU A 143 1.56 13.58 17.87
C LEU A 143 1.24 12.67 19.06
N LEU A 144 0.51 11.57 18.83
CA LEU A 144 0.17 10.60 19.87
C LEU A 144 1.42 9.92 20.43
N SER A 145 2.35 9.52 19.56
CA SER A 145 3.62 8.92 19.98
C SER A 145 4.45 9.89 20.81
N LYS A 146 4.57 11.14 20.37
CA LYS A 146 5.28 12.20 21.11
C LYS A 146 4.67 12.42 22.49
N LYS A 147 3.34 12.59 22.57
CA LYS A 147 2.65 12.76 23.85
C LYS A 147 2.87 11.58 24.79
N ALA A 148 2.88 10.35 24.27
CA ALA A 148 3.14 9.17 25.08
C ALA A 148 4.58 9.15 25.62
N LEU A 149 5.57 9.52 24.80
CA LEU A 149 6.97 9.67 25.23
C LEU A 149 7.12 10.75 26.31
N ASP A 150 6.52 11.93 26.10
CA ASP A 150 6.56 13.03 27.08
C ASP A 150 5.95 12.61 28.44
N VAL A 151 4.93 11.75 28.44
CA VAL A 151 4.32 11.22 29.67
C VAL A 151 5.26 10.25 30.38
N ILE A 152 6.00 9.43 29.63
CA ILE A 152 6.96 8.48 30.20
C ILE A 152 8.16 9.22 30.79
N GLU A 153 8.69 10.25 30.11
CA GLU A 153 9.85 11.02 30.57
C GLU A 153 9.58 11.85 31.83
N LYS A 154 8.32 12.25 32.05
CA LYS A 154 7.91 13.05 33.22
C LYS A 154 7.61 12.23 34.48
N ARG A 155 7.70 10.90 34.40
CA ARG A 155 7.34 9.98 35.47
C ARG A 155 8.58 9.46 36.20
#